data_AF-A0AA41UB14-F1
#
_entry.id   AF-A0AA41UB14-F1
#
_cell.length_a   1.000
_cell.length_b   1.000
_cell.length_c   1.000
_cell.angle_alpha   90.00
_cell.angle_beta   90.00
_cell.angle_gamma   90.00
#
_symmetry.space_group_name_H-M   'P 1'
#
loop_
_entity.id
_entity.type
_entity.pdbx_description
1 polymer ?
#
loop_
_entity_poly.entity_id
_entity_poly.type
_entity_poly.pdbx_seq_one_letter_code
_entity_poly.pdbx_strand_id
1 'polypeptide(L)'
;MSTNPASPLPPSVPPAAAPTPPGADQGVGSAYGAAQVYEPVSGVGQERRRGRATPVLAVLLAAAVALGTYLWVTTERWRDTSAEWEAEAGGYAREVADLRLQLDGVNAELTSAREQLATATDRITDLANEKAQLGDENVASQQYLEYQRRVSEAAGVVATALGQCTDGQQELIGYLKDADSYDPADLERFETQVADLCTQAKDANTALQQELQQ
;
A
#
# COMPACT_ATOMS: atom_id res chain seq x y z
N MET A 1 14.31 -0.62 -22.19
CA MET A 1 15.46 -0.03 -21.47
C MET A 1 14.92 0.85 -20.34
N SER A 2 14.98 0.37 -19.10
CA SER A 2 14.87 1.20 -17.90
C SER A 2 15.48 0.43 -16.74
N THR A 3 16.54 1.00 -16.19
CA THR A 3 17.43 0.46 -15.16
C THR A 3 16.80 0.63 -13.78
N ASN A 4 16.70 -0.48 -13.04
CA ASN A 4 16.35 -0.49 -11.62
C ASN A 4 17.50 0.12 -10.79
N PRO A 5 17.28 1.07 -9.87
CA PRO A 5 18.30 1.45 -8.91
C PRO A 5 18.42 0.37 -7.82
N ALA A 6 19.63 -0.17 -7.69
CA ALA A 6 20.00 -1.16 -6.69
C ALA A 6 19.89 -0.57 -5.27
N SER A 7 19.18 -1.28 -4.39
CA SER A 7 19.18 -1.02 -2.95
C SER A 7 20.58 -1.19 -2.36
N PRO A 8 21.02 -0.34 -1.41
CA PRO A 8 22.29 -0.52 -0.72
C PRO A 8 22.21 -1.73 0.24
N LEU A 9 23.20 -2.62 0.14
CA LEU A 9 23.42 -3.73 1.07
C LEU A 9 23.74 -3.18 2.48
N PRO A 10 23.26 -3.83 3.56
CA PRO A 10 23.66 -3.46 4.92
C PRO A 10 25.15 -3.80 5.16
N PRO A 11 25.85 -3.04 6.03
CA PRO A 11 27.24 -3.33 6.38
C PRO A 11 27.35 -4.67 7.11
N SER A 12 28.20 -5.55 6.59
CA SER A 12 28.58 -6.83 7.20
C SER A 12 29.28 -6.58 8.53
N VAL A 13 28.62 -6.91 9.64
CA VAL A 13 29.24 -6.93 10.97
C VAL A 13 30.19 -8.14 11.05
N PRO A 14 31.48 -7.97 11.38
CA PRO A 14 32.38 -9.09 11.56
C PRO A 14 31.98 -9.92 12.80
N PRO A 15 32.15 -11.26 12.79
CA PRO A 15 31.85 -12.07 13.96
C PRO A 15 32.78 -11.71 15.12
N ALA A 16 32.19 -11.53 16.31
CA ALA A 16 32.91 -11.34 17.55
C ALA A 16 33.87 -12.52 17.80
N ALA A 17 35.15 -12.22 17.99
CA ALA A 17 36.15 -13.18 18.41
C ALA A 17 35.83 -13.68 19.82
N ALA A 18 35.72 -15.00 19.98
CA ALA A 18 35.61 -15.63 21.29
C ALA A 18 36.88 -15.35 22.13
N PRO A 19 36.76 -15.14 23.45
CA PRO A 19 37.93 -15.04 24.31
C PRO A 19 38.65 -16.39 24.40
N THR A 20 39.93 -16.41 24.06
CA THR A 20 40.83 -17.54 24.28
C THR A 20 41.13 -17.70 25.78
N PRO A 21 41.07 -18.93 26.33
CA PRO A 21 41.60 -19.19 27.67
C PRO A 21 43.14 -19.14 27.66
N PRO A 22 43.80 -18.65 28.74
CA PRO A 22 45.24 -18.71 28.83
C PRO A 22 45.72 -20.15 28.99
N GLY A 23 46.75 -20.49 28.21
CA GLY A 23 47.32 -21.83 28.10
C GLY A 23 47.88 -22.37 29.42
N ALA A 24 47.48 -23.59 29.73
CA ALA A 24 48.22 -24.47 30.62
C ALA A 24 49.28 -25.18 29.77
N ASP A 25 50.52 -24.70 29.89
CA ASP A 25 51.70 -25.36 29.39
C ASP A 25 52.13 -26.45 30.40
N GLN A 26 52.66 -27.54 29.83
CA GLN A 26 53.42 -28.63 30.47
C GLN A 26 52.58 -29.67 31.23
N GLY A 27 52.54 -30.96 30.88
CA GLY A 27 53.54 -31.75 30.18
C GLY A 27 54.10 -32.81 31.12
N VAL A 28 53.89 -34.07 30.72
CA VAL A 28 54.68 -35.27 31.04
C VAL A 28 54.31 -36.08 32.29
N GLY A 29 53.78 -37.29 32.04
CA GLY A 29 54.37 -38.51 32.62
C GLY A 29 53.60 -39.19 33.76
N SER A 30 52.47 -39.83 33.45
CA SER A 30 51.91 -40.87 34.31
C SER A 30 52.56 -42.22 33.95
N ALA A 31 53.54 -42.65 34.75
CA ALA A 31 54.04 -44.02 34.75
C ALA A 31 53.64 -44.69 36.08
N TYR A 32 52.82 -45.73 35.96
CA TYR A 32 52.51 -46.67 37.03
C TYR A 32 53.74 -47.52 37.33
N GLY A 33 54.00 -47.81 38.61
CA GLY A 33 54.72 -49.02 38.98
C GLY A 33 55.68 -48.92 40.16
N ALA A 34 55.50 -49.89 41.07
CA ALA A 34 56.45 -50.44 42.03
C ALA A 34 56.53 -49.78 43.41
N ALA A 35 55.79 -50.41 44.33
CA ALA A 35 56.12 -50.47 45.74
C ALA A 35 57.60 -50.89 45.93
N GLN A 36 58.37 -50.04 46.61
CA GLN A 36 59.60 -50.47 47.25
C GLN A 36 59.52 -50.15 48.74
N VAL A 37 59.60 -51.24 49.49
CA VAL A 37 59.80 -51.33 50.94
C VAL A 37 61.08 -50.56 51.29
N TYR A 38 61.00 -49.65 52.26
CA TYR A 38 62.17 -49.08 52.92
C TYR A 38 62.17 -49.50 54.38
N GLU A 39 63.26 -50.14 54.79
CA GLU A 39 63.60 -50.50 56.17
C GLU A 39 63.85 -49.26 57.04
N PRO A 40 63.67 -49.36 58.37
CA PRO A 40 63.75 -48.23 59.27
C PRO A 40 65.19 -47.91 59.66
N VAL A 41 65.69 -46.73 59.30
CA VAL A 41 66.91 -46.19 59.93
C VAL A 41 66.49 -45.31 61.10
N SER A 42 66.59 -45.87 62.30
CA SER A 42 66.55 -45.12 63.55
C SER A 42 67.87 -44.38 63.71
N GLY A 43 67.85 -43.07 63.50
CA GLY A 43 68.96 -42.16 63.74
C GLY A 43 68.55 -41.11 64.78
N VAL A 44 68.99 -41.34 66.01
CA VAL A 44 68.85 -40.44 67.16
C VAL A 44 69.54 -39.10 66.87
N GLY A 45 68.81 -38.00 67.07
CA GLY A 45 69.31 -36.65 66.83
C GLY A 45 68.37 -35.58 67.35
N GLN A 46 68.07 -35.63 68.65
CA GLN A 46 67.44 -34.54 69.38
C GLN A 46 68.38 -33.32 69.34
N GLU A 47 68.07 -32.32 68.52
CA GLU A 47 68.53 -30.95 68.80
C GLU A 47 67.37 -29.96 68.72
N ARG A 48 67.09 -29.41 69.89
CA ARG A 48 66.09 -28.38 70.18
C ARG A 48 66.44 -27.09 69.42
N ARG A 49 65.92 -26.90 68.21
CA ARG A 49 65.82 -25.57 67.56
C ARG A 49 64.39 -25.03 67.64
N ARG A 50 63.85 -24.94 68.86
CA ARG A 50 62.49 -24.48 69.15
C ARG A 50 62.34 -22.94 69.22
N GLY A 51 63.33 -22.18 68.76
CA GLY A 51 63.35 -20.71 68.89
C GLY A 51 63.22 -19.90 67.60
N ARG A 52 63.33 -20.49 66.40
CA ARG A 52 63.29 -19.76 65.11
C ARG A 52 62.34 -20.35 64.03
N ALA A 53 61.83 -21.57 64.20
CA ALA A 53 60.86 -22.15 63.26
C ALA A 53 59.44 -21.56 63.43
N THR A 54 59.08 -21.18 64.65
CA THR A 54 57.79 -20.58 64.99
C THR A 54 57.49 -19.27 64.24
N PRO A 55 58.41 -18.29 64.14
CA PRO A 55 58.13 -17.06 63.39
C PRO A 55 57.99 -17.30 61.88
N VAL A 56 58.79 -18.20 61.28
CA VAL A 56 58.70 -18.49 59.83
C VAL A 56 57.35 -19.14 59.50
N LEU A 57 56.91 -20.10 60.32
CA LEU A 57 55.64 -20.78 60.13
C LEU A 57 54.46 -19.83 60.35
N ALA A 58 54.55 -18.91 61.32
CA ALA A 58 53.56 -17.85 61.52
C ALA A 58 53.47 -16.90 60.32
N VAL A 59 54.61 -16.50 59.73
CA VAL A 59 54.64 -15.65 58.53
C VAL A 59 54.03 -16.37 57.32
N LEU A 60 54.37 -17.64 57.09
CA LEU A 60 53.77 -18.42 56.01
C LEU A 60 52.26 -18.58 56.16
N LEU A 61 51.80 -18.81 57.40
CA LEU A 61 50.37 -18.93 57.69
C LEU A 61 49.65 -17.59 57.45
N ALA A 62 50.25 -16.47 57.87
CA ALA A 62 49.73 -15.13 57.58
C ALA A 62 49.69 -14.84 56.06
N ALA A 63 50.72 -15.24 55.31
CA ALA A 63 50.76 -15.09 53.86
C ALA A 63 49.70 -15.94 53.15
N ALA A 64 49.47 -17.19 53.61
CA ALA A 64 48.43 -18.05 53.08
C ALA A 64 47.02 -17.50 53.35
N VAL A 65 46.77 -16.96 54.54
CA VAL A 65 45.52 -16.27 54.87
C VAL A 65 45.33 -15.04 53.99
N ALA A 66 46.36 -14.20 53.83
CA ALA A 66 46.31 -13.03 52.97
C ALA A 66 46.00 -13.40 51.51
N LEU A 67 46.66 -14.43 50.96
CA LEU A 67 46.41 -14.92 49.61
C LEU A 67 44.98 -15.47 49.46
N GLY A 68 44.50 -16.24 50.45
CA GLY A 68 43.14 -16.75 50.47
C GLY A 68 42.10 -15.63 50.48
N THR A 69 42.31 -14.58 51.29
CA THR A 69 41.42 -13.40 51.30
C THR A 69 41.46 -12.62 50.00
N TYR A 70 42.65 -12.47 49.37
CA TYR A 70 42.77 -11.80 48.08
C TYR A 70 42.03 -12.57 46.97
N LEU A 71 42.23 -13.89 46.90
CA LEU A 71 41.54 -14.77 45.95
C LEU A 71 40.03 -14.73 46.15
N TRP A 72 39.57 -14.73 47.40
CA TRP A 72 38.15 -14.59 47.72
C TRP A 72 37.57 -13.28 47.18
N VAL A 73 38.21 -12.14 47.46
CA VAL A 73 37.73 -10.82 47.02
C VAL A 73 37.73 -10.71 45.49
N THR A 74 38.77 -11.21 44.81
CA THR A 74 38.79 -11.15 43.35
C THR A 74 37.77 -12.10 42.72
N THR A 75 37.49 -13.25 43.32
CA THR A 75 36.44 -14.16 42.83
C THR A 75 35.06 -13.53 42.98
N GLU A 76 34.79 -12.87 44.11
CA GLU A 76 33.49 -12.23 44.31
C GLU A 76 33.26 -11.06 43.35
N ARG A 77 34.28 -10.22 43.13
CA ARG A 77 34.22 -9.16 42.12
C ARG A 77 33.97 -9.70 40.72
N TRP A 78 34.62 -10.82 40.36
CA TRP A 78 34.38 -11.47 39.07
C TRP A 78 32.95 -11.96 38.93
N ARG A 79 32.37 -12.55 39.99
CA ARG A 79 30.97 -12.99 39.99
C ARG A 79 30.01 -11.82 39.83
N ASP A 80 30.25 -10.73 40.55
CA ASP A 80 29.41 -9.53 40.47
C ASP A 80 29.43 -8.94 39.05
N THR A 81 30.63 -8.78 38.47
CA THR A 81 30.77 -8.30 37.09
C THR A 81 30.14 -9.25 36.09
N SER A 82 30.33 -10.57 36.22
CA SER A 82 29.67 -11.54 35.33
C SER A 82 28.14 -11.46 35.41
N ALA A 83 27.58 -11.32 36.61
CA ALA A 83 26.14 -11.18 36.80
C ALA A 83 25.60 -9.88 36.17
N GLU A 84 26.37 -8.79 36.25
CA GLU A 84 26.04 -7.52 35.61
C GLU A 84 26.01 -7.65 34.08
N TRP A 85 27.03 -8.26 33.47
CA TRP A 85 27.08 -8.51 32.03
C TRP A 85 25.94 -9.41 31.55
N GLU A 86 25.59 -10.45 32.30
CA GLU A 86 24.47 -11.34 31.98
C GLU A 86 23.13 -10.59 32.04
N ALA A 87 22.96 -9.74 33.06
CA ALA A 87 21.76 -8.91 33.19
C ALA A 87 21.63 -7.90 32.04
N GLU A 88 22.74 -7.26 31.64
CA GLU A 88 22.77 -6.30 30.54
C GLU A 88 22.54 -6.97 29.19
N ALA A 89 23.21 -8.10 28.92
CA ALA A 89 22.98 -8.91 27.72
C ALA A 89 21.52 -9.38 27.63
N GLY A 90 20.93 -9.81 28.75
CA GLY A 90 19.51 -10.14 28.83
C GLY A 90 18.59 -8.92 28.60
N GLY A 91 19.04 -7.73 29.00
CA GLY A 91 18.40 -6.45 28.71
C GLY A 91 18.33 -6.18 27.21
N TYR A 92 19.49 -6.19 26.53
CA TYR A 92 19.56 -5.98 25.08
C TYR A 92 18.80 -7.04 24.30
N ALA A 93 18.83 -8.32 24.73
CA ALA A 93 18.06 -9.37 24.08
C ALA A 93 16.55 -9.10 24.15
N ARG A 94 16.05 -8.60 25.29
CA ARG A 94 14.65 -8.20 25.46
C ARG A 94 14.29 -6.98 24.60
N GLU A 95 15.16 -5.98 24.56
CA GLU A 95 14.97 -4.78 23.74
C GLU A 95 14.92 -5.13 22.24
N VAL A 96 15.84 -5.97 21.76
CA VAL A 96 15.82 -6.44 20.37
C VAL A 96 14.55 -7.24 20.05
N ALA A 97 14.08 -8.08 20.98
CA ALA A 97 12.83 -8.81 20.80
C ALA A 97 11.63 -7.86 20.72
N ASP A 98 11.58 -6.85 21.58
CA ASP A 98 10.52 -5.83 21.58
C ASP A 98 10.53 -4.98 20.30
N LEU A 99 11.71 -4.51 19.87
CA LEU A 99 11.85 -3.77 18.60
C LEU A 99 11.42 -4.59 17.38
N ARG A 100 11.68 -5.90 17.38
CA ARG A 100 11.21 -6.80 16.31
C ARG A 100 9.69 -6.91 16.29
N LEU A 101 9.06 -7.06 17.46
CA LEU A 101 7.60 -7.08 17.56
C LEU A 101 6.98 -5.77 17.10
N GLN A 102 7.57 -4.63 17.48
CA GLN A 102 7.13 -3.31 17.02
C GLN A 102 7.27 -3.18 15.49
N LEU A 103 8.40 -3.62 14.93
CA LEU A 103 8.63 -3.60 13.48
C LEU A 103 7.61 -4.45 12.72
N ASP A 104 7.34 -5.67 13.21
CA ASP A 104 6.33 -6.56 12.64
C ASP A 104 4.92 -5.93 12.71
N GLY A 105 4.60 -5.28 13.84
CA GLY A 105 3.35 -4.53 14.00
C GLY A 105 3.21 -3.39 13.00
N VAL A 106 4.22 -2.53 12.87
CA VAL A 106 4.23 -1.40 11.92
C VAL A 106 4.16 -1.89 10.47
N ASN A 107 4.83 -3.00 10.13
CA ASN A 107 4.73 -3.59 8.80
C ASN A 107 3.33 -4.14 8.50
N ALA A 108 2.67 -4.74 9.49
CA ALA A 108 1.29 -5.21 9.35
C ALA A 108 0.33 -4.02 9.13
N GLU A 109 0.48 -2.94 9.89
CA GLU A 109 -0.29 -1.70 9.70
C GLU A 109 -0.06 -1.09 8.31
N LEU A 110 1.19 -1.01 7.86
CA LEU A 110 1.54 -0.50 6.52
C LEU A 110 0.91 -1.35 5.41
N THR A 111 0.91 -2.68 5.58
CA THR A 111 0.28 -3.60 4.63
C THR A 111 -1.22 -3.37 4.56
N SER A 112 -1.89 -3.28 5.72
CA SER A 112 -3.32 -2.97 5.77
C SER A 112 -3.65 -1.61 5.15
N ALA A 113 -2.86 -0.58 5.42
CA ALA A 113 -3.05 0.75 4.83
C ALA A 113 -2.90 0.73 3.30
N ARG A 114 -1.96 -0.06 2.77
CA ARG A 114 -1.79 -0.25 1.31
C ARG A 114 -2.98 -0.96 0.68
N GLU A 115 -3.50 -2.01 1.32
CA GLU A 115 -4.70 -2.72 0.86
C GLU A 115 -5.95 -1.82 0.86
N GLN A 116 -6.11 -1.00 1.90
CA GLN A 116 -7.19 -0.01 1.98
C GLN A 116 -7.07 1.03 0.86
N LEU A 117 -5.86 1.50 0.57
CA LEU A 117 -5.61 2.47 -0.50
C LEU A 117 -5.85 1.86 -1.89
N ALA A 118 -5.45 0.61 -2.11
CA ALA A 118 -5.76 -0.13 -3.34
C ALA A 118 -7.28 -0.26 -3.52
N THR A 119 -7.99 -0.71 -2.49
CA THR A 119 -9.46 -0.84 -2.50
C THR A 119 -10.16 0.50 -2.78
N ALA A 120 -9.68 1.59 -2.17
CA ALA A 120 -10.23 2.93 -2.42
C ALA A 120 -9.97 3.39 -3.86
N THR A 121 -8.79 3.09 -4.41
CA THR A 121 -8.43 3.42 -5.79
C THR A 121 -9.29 2.65 -6.79
N ASP A 122 -9.54 1.35 -6.55
CA ASP A 122 -10.42 0.53 -7.38
C ASP A 122 -11.85 1.09 -7.36
N ARG A 123 -12.38 1.43 -6.18
CA ARG A 123 -13.70 2.07 -6.07
C ARG A 123 -13.80 3.41 -6.78
N ILE A 124 -12.74 4.24 -6.72
CA ILE A 124 -12.69 5.52 -7.44
C ILE A 124 -12.70 5.27 -8.95
N THR A 125 -11.96 4.27 -9.42
CA THR A 125 -11.88 3.89 -10.84
C THR A 125 -13.23 3.37 -11.33
N ASP A 126 -13.89 2.51 -10.56
CA ASP A 126 -15.22 2.01 -10.86
C ASP A 126 -16.25 3.16 -10.95
N LEU A 127 -16.24 4.08 -9.98
CA LEU A 127 -17.11 5.27 -10.02
C LEU A 127 -16.83 6.16 -11.22
N ALA A 128 -15.57 6.31 -11.62
CA ALA A 128 -15.20 7.09 -12.80
C ALA A 128 -15.71 6.43 -14.09
N ASN A 129 -15.60 5.09 -14.20
CA ASN A 129 -16.14 4.32 -15.31
C ASN A 129 -17.68 4.40 -15.38
N GLU A 130 -18.36 4.26 -14.24
CA GLU A 130 -19.81 4.41 -14.15
C GLU A 130 -20.26 5.82 -14.56
N LYS A 131 -19.52 6.86 -14.15
CA LYS A 131 -19.80 8.24 -14.60
C LYS A 131 -19.61 8.43 -16.10
N ALA A 132 -18.60 7.81 -16.70
CA ALA A 132 -18.39 7.87 -18.14
C ALA A 132 -19.57 7.18 -18.87
N GLN A 133 -19.97 6.00 -18.41
CA GLN A 133 -21.09 5.26 -18.97
C GLN A 133 -22.41 6.02 -18.86
N LEU A 134 -22.71 6.60 -17.68
CA LEU A 134 -23.88 7.45 -17.49
C LEU A 134 -23.82 8.74 -18.31
N GLY A 135 -22.61 9.28 -18.55
CA GLY A 135 -22.39 10.42 -19.42
C GLY A 135 -22.79 10.12 -20.87
N ASP A 136 -22.31 9.01 -21.41
CA ASP A 136 -22.62 8.57 -22.77
C ASP A 136 -24.11 8.26 -22.94
N GLU A 137 -24.71 7.58 -21.96
CA GLU A 137 -26.14 7.23 -21.97
C GLU A 137 -27.04 8.48 -21.89
N ASN A 138 -26.63 9.49 -21.12
CA ASN A 138 -27.32 10.77 -21.07
C ASN A 138 -27.24 11.51 -22.42
N VAL A 139 -26.06 11.56 -23.06
CA VAL A 139 -25.90 12.17 -24.39
C VAL A 139 -26.77 11.46 -25.43
N ALA A 140 -26.81 10.13 -25.42
CA ALA A 140 -27.69 9.37 -26.30
C ALA A 140 -29.17 9.71 -26.06
N SER A 141 -29.60 9.77 -24.79
CA SER A 141 -30.99 10.13 -24.44
C SER A 141 -31.38 11.55 -24.90
N GLN A 142 -30.45 12.51 -24.82
CA GLN A 142 -30.68 13.87 -25.30
C GLN A 142 -30.82 13.93 -26.82
N GLN A 143 -30.00 13.17 -27.56
CA GLN A 143 -30.14 13.08 -29.02
C GLN A 143 -31.51 12.52 -29.44
N TYR A 144 -32.03 11.50 -28.74
CA TYR A 144 -33.36 10.96 -29.01
C TYR A 144 -34.48 11.98 -28.76
N LEU A 145 -34.40 12.75 -27.67
CA LEU A 145 -35.39 13.79 -27.35
C LEU A 145 -35.33 14.97 -28.32
N GLU A 146 -34.13 15.36 -28.74
CA GLU A 146 -33.95 16.44 -29.72
C GLU A 146 -34.47 16.03 -31.10
N TYR A 147 -34.21 14.80 -31.53
CA TYR A 147 -34.78 14.26 -32.77
C TYR A 147 -36.32 14.25 -32.71
N GLN A 148 -36.92 13.79 -31.61
CA GLN A 148 -38.38 13.81 -31.44
C GLN A 148 -38.95 15.23 -31.45
N ARG A 149 -38.26 16.22 -30.87
CA ARG A 149 -38.69 17.63 -30.94
C ARG A 149 -38.68 18.15 -32.37
N ARG A 150 -37.57 17.97 -33.12
CA ARG A 150 -37.50 18.42 -34.51
C ARG A 150 -38.57 17.77 -35.39
N VAL A 151 -38.77 16.46 -35.24
CA VAL A 151 -39.79 15.73 -36.01
C VAL A 151 -41.20 16.22 -35.64
N SER A 152 -41.49 16.44 -34.35
CA SER A 152 -42.80 16.94 -33.91
C SER A 152 -43.08 18.37 -34.37
N GLU A 153 -42.07 19.24 -34.33
CA GLU A 153 -42.16 20.61 -34.82
C GLU A 153 -42.40 20.64 -36.33
N ALA A 154 -41.61 19.87 -37.09
CA ALA A 154 -41.77 19.76 -38.54
C ALA A 154 -43.13 19.16 -38.93
N ALA A 155 -43.63 18.14 -38.21
CA ALA A 155 -44.97 17.60 -38.41
C ALA A 155 -46.08 18.64 -38.14
N GLY A 156 -45.90 19.50 -37.13
CA GLY A 156 -46.82 20.61 -36.83
C GLY A 156 -46.86 21.67 -37.95
N VAL A 157 -45.71 22.02 -38.52
CA VAL A 157 -45.62 22.94 -39.67
C VAL A 157 -46.34 22.36 -40.88
N VAL A 158 -46.11 21.08 -41.20
CA VAL A 158 -46.77 20.40 -42.32
C VAL A 158 -48.29 20.33 -42.13
N ALA A 159 -48.76 19.98 -40.93
CA ALA A 159 -50.19 19.93 -40.63
C ALA A 159 -50.87 21.30 -40.77
N THR A 160 -50.19 22.36 -40.29
CA THR A 160 -50.69 23.74 -40.41
C THR A 160 -50.76 24.19 -41.87
N ALA A 161 -49.71 23.95 -42.65
CA ALA A 161 -49.65 24.34 -44.05
C ALA A 161 -50.69 23.58 -44.92
N LEU A 162 -50.90 22.29 -44.65
CA LEU A 162 -51.95 21.50 -45.31
C LEU A 162 -53.36 21.98 -44.94
N GLY A 163 -53.57 22.37 -43.68
CA GLY A 163 -54.83 22.98 -43.23
C GLY A 163 -55.13 24.26 -44.01
N GLN A 164 -54.18 25.19 -44.05
CA GLN A 164 -54.35 26.47 -44.75
C GLN A 164 -54.55 26.30 -46.27
N CYS A 165 -53.86 25.34 -46.91
CA CYS A 165 -54.09 25.00 -48.32
C CYS A 165 -55.53 24.46 -48.54
N THR A 166 -56.02 23.60 -47.64
CA THR A 166 -57.37 23.02 -47.74
C THR A 166 -58.45 24.08 -47.52
N ASP A 167 -58.25 24.97 -46.55
CA ASP A 167 -59.16 26.09 -46.27
C ASP A 167 -59.19 27.09 -47.44
N GLY A 168 -58.02 27.46 -47.97
CA GLY A 168 -57.92 28.33 -49.14
C GLY A 168 -58.58 27.75 -50.40
N GLN A 169 -58.46 26.45 -50.63
CA GLN A 169 -59.18 25.77 -51.72
C GLN A 169 -60.70 25.77 -51.52
N GLN A 170 -61.18 25.57 -50.28
CA GLN A 170 -62.62 25.65 -50.00
C GLN A 170 -63.17 27.06 -50.22
N GLU A 171 -62.42 28.08 -49.82
CA GLU A 171 -62.81 29.48 -50.03
C GLU A 171 -62.82 29.84 -51.52
N LEU A 172 -61.82 29.40 -52.29
CA LEU A 172 -61.79 29.55 -53.75
C LEU A 172 -63.00 28.89 -54.42
N ILE A 173 -63.36 27.66 -54.02
CA ILE A 173 -64.59 26.98 -54.50
C ILE A 173 -65.85 27.80 -54.17
N GLY A 174 -65.86 28.47 -53.02
CA GLY A 174 -66.93 29.40 -52.63
C GLY A 174 -67.01 30.60 -53.58
N TYR A 175 -65.90 31.28 -53.83
CA TYR A 175 -65.85 32.42 -54.75
C TYR A 175 -66.22 32.04 -56.19
N LEU A 176 -65.80 30.86 -56.66
CA LEU A 176 -66.13 30.36 -58.00
C LEU A 176 -67.62 30.00 -58.16
N LYS A 177 -68.34 29.68 -57.08
CA LYS A 177 -69.80 29.44 -57.13
C LYS A 177 -70.60 30.74 -57.34
N ASP A 178 -70.08 31.85 -56.85
CA ASP A 178 -70.68 33.19 -56.95
C ASP A 178 -69.82 34.13 -57.80
N ALA A 179 -69.16 33.60 -58.84
CA ALA A 179 -68.14 34.31 -59.62
C ALA A 179 -68.61 35.63 -60.26
N ASP A 180 -69.90 35.74 -60.62
CA ASP A 180 -70.51 36.95 -61.18
C ASP A 180 -70.50 38.15 -60.19
N SER A 181 -70.24 37.89 -58.91
CA SER A 181 -70.22 38.88 -57.82
C SER A 181 -68.83 39.48 -57.57
N TYR A 182 -67.78 38.93 -58.19
CA TYR A 182 -66.38 39.26 -57.89
C TYR A 182 -65.61 39.72 -59.14
N ASP A 183 -64.55 40.50 -58.94
CA ASP A 183 -63.67 40.93 -60.04
C ASP A 183 -62.80 39.74 -60.52
N PRO A 184 -62.75 39.45 -61.83
CA PRO A 184 -61.91 38.38 -62.37
C PRO A 184 -60.42 38.53 -62.03
N ALA A 185 -59.90 39.75 -61.93
CA ALA A 185 -58.49 39.98 -61.58
C ALA A 185 -58.16 39.65 -60.12
N ASP A 186 -59.15 39.74 -59.23
CA ASP A 186 -58.98 39.39 -57.81
C ASP A 186 -59.11 37.88 -57.60
N LEU A 187 -59.98 37.21 -58.36
CA LEU A 187 -60.08 35.75 -58.42
C LEU A 187 -58.76 35.10 -58.87
N GLU A 188 -58.15 35.60 -59.95
CA GLU A 188 -56.88 35.07 -60.47
C GLU A 188 -55.73 35.26 -59.48
N ARG A 189 -55.72 36.39 -58.76
CA ARG A 189 -54.72 36.67 -57.72
C ARG A 189 -54.89 35.75 -56.50
N PHE A 190 -56.14 35.48 -56.10
CA PHE A 190 -56.45 34.56 -55.01
C PHE A 190 -56.11 33.11 -55.37
N GLU A 191 -56.44 32.67 -56.59
CA GLU A 191 -56.07 31.36 -57.11
C GLU A 191 -54.54 31.14 -57.08
N THR A 192 -53.78 32.15 -57.49
CA THR A 192 -52.30 32.14 -57.41
C THR A 192 -51.82 32.02 -55.96
N GLN A 193 -52.39 32.77 -55.02
CA GLN A 193 -52.02 32.70 -53.60
C GLN A 193 -52.32 31.33 -52.98
N VAL A 194 -53.48 30.73 -53.30
CA VAL A 194 -53.83 29.38 -52.83
C VAL A 194 -52.88 28.34 -53.43
N ALA A 195 -52.54 28.46 -54.72
CA ALA A 195 -51.59 27.57 -55.38
C ALA A 195 -50.18 27.65 -54.78
N ASP A 196 -49.71 28.86 -54.46
CA ASP A 196 -48.42 29.08 -53.79
C ASP A 196 -48.42 28.47 -52.38
N LEU A 197 -49.50 28.66 -51.62
CA LEU A 197 -49.64 28.08 -50.27
C LEU A 197 -49.62 26.54 -50.31
N CYS A 198 -50.34 25.95 -51.26
CA CYS A 198 -50.38 24.50 -51.44
C CYS A 198 -49.04 23.93 -51.92
N THR A 199 -48.28 24.69 -52.71
CA THR A 199 -46.92 24.32 -53.13
C THR A 199 -45.98 24.32 -51.92
N GLN A 200 -46.01 25.36 -51.09
CA GLN A 200 -45.21 25.41 -49.85
C GLN A 200 -45.55 24.27 -48.89
N ALA A 201 -46.83 23.91 -48.73
CA ALA A 201 -47.24 22.77 -47.91
C ALA A 201 -46.66 21.45 -48.43
N LYS A 202 -46.64 21.27 -49.75
CA LYS A 202 -46.09 20.07 -50.41
C LYS A 202 -44.57 20.01 -50.29
N ASP A 203 -43.89 21.14 -50.42
CA ASP A 203 -42.44 21.23 -50.27
C ASP A 203 -42.03 20.96 -48.81
N ALA A 204 -42.77 21.49 -47.84
CA ALA A 204 -42.55 21.21 -46.41
C ALA A 204 -42.74 19.72 -46.08
N ASN A 205 -43.76 19.06 -46.65
CA ASN A 205 -43.95 17.62 -46.49
C ASN A 205 -42.81 16.81 -47.15
N THR A 206 -42.36 17.24 -48.34
CA THR A 206 -41.24 16.59 -49.03
C THR A 206 -39.94 16.68 -48.22
N ALA A 207 -39.65 17.86 -47.64
CA ALA A 207 -38.50 18.07 -46.76
C ALA A 207 -38.58 17.18 -45.50
N LEU A 208 -39.76 17.08 -44.88
CA LEU A 208 -39.98 16.18 -43.75
C LEU A 208 -39.74 14.71 -44.13
N GLN A 209 -40.24 14.26 -45.29
CA GLN A 209 -40.01 12.89 -45.75
C GLN A 209 -38.53 12.58 -46.02
N GLN A 210 -37.74 13.58 -46.43
CA GLN A 210 -36.29 13.42 -46.60
C GLN A 210 -35.56 13.30 -45.24
N GLU A 211 -35.97 14.08 -44.23
CA GLU A 211 -35.42 13.99 -42.86
C GLU A 211 -35.75 12.64 -42.18
N LEU A 212 -36.89 12.02 -42.49
CA LEU A 212 -37.27 10.71 -41.94
C LEU A 212 -36.56 9.52 -42.61
N GLN A 213 -35.93 9.72 -43.76
CA GLN A 213 -35.22 8.67 -44.51
C GLN A 213 -33.71 8.63 -44.21
N GLN A 214 -33.19 9.60 -43.46
CA GLN A 214 -31.79 9.65 -42.99
C GLN A 214 -31.68 9.15 -41.56
#